data_AF-A0A350CAI6-F1
#
_entry.id   AF-A0A350CAI6-F1
#
_cell.length_a   1.000
_cell.length_b   1.000
_cell.length_c   1.000
_cell.angle_alpha   90.00
_cell.angle_beta   90.00
_cell.angle_gamma   90.00
#
_symmetry.space_group_name_H-M   'P 1'
#
loop_
_entity.id
_entity.type
_entity.pdbx_description
1 polymer ?
#
loop_
_entity_poly.entity_id
_entity_poly.type
_entity_poly.pdbx_seq_one_letter_code
_entity_poly.pdbx_strand_id
1 'polypeptide(L)'
;MSEQQQTATGQLEVAAPSAVSAGVWGGATLPVMLLLAAHLPFAVLHYVGTWKLEHYQFFPFALGMFAWLFHTRRDPSLERWGWFSLALIGVDLMLLVASVWLSSPWLAVAGLLAVLTAWCRASRERGYGGSLLCLSLLLVLTLRLPNDLDTQLIQWLQGRTTSLASGICHRIGLVHFSDGNILTVPGKQFLIAEACSGVKSLFTIMFIAALVIAMKRRSLLHGLTLVLLGMGTAGLMNTVRVLSVIMVWEQYQFDLSTGWIHDALGYVTLGIAALMLMSADAGLDLLTAWIPDIRRPGAMAIYANPFIRCWNWYVATSMPDPESDRIPARPLATRAMKVFAVAAVLALAGQAIRLPGLL
;
A
#
# COMPACT_ATOMS: atom_id res chain seq x y z
N MET A 1 22.55 -33.21 67.29
CA MET A 1 21.11 -33.15 66.94
C MET A 1 20.74 -31.68 66.78
N SER A 2 21.25 -30.85 65.86
CA SER A 2 21.63 -31.00 64.44
C SER A 2 20.61 -31.75 63.59
N GLU A 3 20.12 -31.03 62.57
CA GLU A 3 19.30 -31.47 61.43
C GLU A 3 17.81 -31.69 61.72
N GLN A 4 17.00 -30.68 61.35
CA GLN A 4 15.91 -30.83 60.36
C GLN A 4 15.03 -29.56 60.32
N GLN A 5 15.58 -28.47 59.77
CA GLN A 5 14.73 -27.37 59.28
C GLN A 5 15.41 -26.60 58.15
N GLN A 6 15.82 -27.34 57.12
CA GLN A 6 16.25 -26.78 55.84
C GLN A 6 15.91 -27.81 54.77
N THR A 7 15.05 -27.42 53.82
CA THR A 7 14.73 -28.01 52.50
C THR A 7 13.24 -28.23 52.27
N ALA A 8 12.51 -27.16 51.97
CA ALA A 8 11.25 -27.24 51.22
C ALA A 8 10.91 -25.91 50.51
N THR A 9 11.90 -25.20 49.97
CA THR A 9 11.67 -24.22 48.89
C THR A 9 11.80 -24.97 47.56
N GLY A 10 10.81 -25.81 47.28
CA GLY A 10 10.60 -26.34 45.94
C GLY A 10 10.17 -25.20 45.04
N GLN A 11 11.13 -24.56 44.38
CA GLN A 11 10.87 -23.75 43.21
C GLN A 11 10.13 -24.64 42.20
N LEU A 12 8.83 -24.42 42.04
CA LEU A 12 8.13 -24.77 40.82
C LEU A 12 8.68 -23.85 39.73
N GLU A 13 9.86 -24.18 39.22
CA GLU A 13 10.27 -23.76 37.88
C GLU A 13 9.19 -24.28 36.94
N VAL A 14 8.25 -23.41 36.60
CA VAL A 14 7.42 -23.54 35.41
C VAL A 14 8.43 -23.64 34.28
N ALA A 15 8.66 -24.86 33.80
CA ALA A 15 9.49 -25.11 32.64
C ALA A 15 9.01 -24.20 31.52
N ALA A 16 9.79 -23.16 31.23
CA ALA A 16 9.55 -22.32 30.08
C ALA A 16 9.44 -23.25 28.86
N PRO A 17 8.37 -23.18 28.05
CA PRO A 17 8.28 -23.99 26.85
C PRO A 17 9.56 -23.74 26.06
N SER A 18 10.30 -24.81 25.78
CA SER A 18 11.57 -24.78 25.07
C SER A 18 11.43 -23.86 23.86
N ALA A 19 11.94 -22.64 24.00
CA ALA A 19 11.97 -21.68 22.93
C ALA A 19 12.92 -22.26 21.89
N VAL A 20 12.35 -22.92 20.88
CA VAL A 20 13.08 -23.24 19.65
C VAL A 20 13.74 -21.93 19.26
N SER A 21 15.07 -21.90 19.28
CA SER A 21 15.84 -20.73 18.96
C SER A 21 15.47 -20.31 17.54
N ALA A 22 14.57 -19.33 17.44
CA ALA A 22 14.24 -18.73 16.16
C ALA A 22 15.53 -18.05 15.72
N GLY A 23 16.25 -18.68 14.79
CA GLY A 23 17.42 -18.09 14.17
C GLY A 23 17.08 -16.69 13.65
N VAL A 24 18.11 -15.86 13.48
CA VAL A 24 18.04 -14.43 13.09
C VAL A 24 17.09 -14.12 11.91
N TRP A 25 16.78 -15.13 11.11
CA TRP A 25 15.98 -15.02 9.89
C TRP A 25 14.49 -15.40 10.07
N GLY A 26 14.09 -16.03 11.18
CA GLY A 26 12.73 -16.57 11.36
C GLY A 26 12.45 -17.78 10.46
N GLY A 27 11.61 -18.71 10.91
CA GLY A 27 11.45 -20.04 10.27
C GLY A 27 10.89 -20.02 8.83
N ALA A 28 10.24 -18.93 8.41
CA ALA A 28 9.60 -18.84 7.09
C ALA A 28 10.35 -18.00 6.05
N THR A 29 11.51 -17.40 6.37
CA THR A 29 12.26 -16.59 5.39
C THR A 29 12.66 -17.37 4.17
N LEU A 30 13.42 -18.46 4.35
CA LEU A 30 13.91 -19.28 3.25
C LEU A 30 12.78 -19.79 2.33
N PRO A 31 11.69 -20.41 2.83
CA PRO A 31 10.61 -20.86 1.97
C PRO A 31 9.95 -19.70 1.22
N VAL A 32 9.70 -18.56 1.86
CA VAL A 32 9.10 -17.41 1.16
C VAL A 32 10.05 -16.84 0.12
N MET A 33 11.34 -16.71 0.41
CA MET A 33 12.36 -16.24 -0.55
C MET A 33 12.45 -17.13 -1.79
N LEU A 34 12.28 -18.45 -1.65
CA LEU A 34 12.20 -19.38 -2.78
C LEU A 34 10.98 -19.09 -3.68
N LEU A 35 9.80 -18.83 -3.08
CA LEU A 35 8.62 -18.42 -3.83
C LEU A 35 8.83 -17.06 -4.50
N LEU A 36 9.43 -16.08 -3.81
CA LEU A 36 9.74 -14.78 -4.41
C LEU A 36 10.66 -14.95 -5.62
N ALA A 37 11.69 -15.79 -5.52
CA ALA A 37 12.59 -16.09 -6.64
C ALA A 37 11.85 -16.71 -7.83
N ALA A 38 10.85 -17.56 -7.59
CA ALA A 38 10.04 -18.17 -8.64
C ALA A 38 9.23 -17.16 -9.46
N HIS A 39 8.90 -16.00 -8.89
CA HIS A 39 8.16 -14.95 -9.57
C HIS A 39 9.05 -14.01 -10.39
N LEU A 40 10.36 -13.96 -10.11
CA LEU A 40 11.25 -12.92 -10.64
C LEU A 40 11.27 -12.81 -12.17
N PRO A 41 11.36 -13.89 -12.98
CA PRO A 41 11.51 -13.73 -14.43
C PRO A 41 10.31 -13.01 -15.06
N PHE A 42 9.09 -13.43 -14.70
CA PHE A 42 7.86 -12.79 -15.18
C PHE A 42 7.62 -11.43 -14.51
N ALA A 43 7.98 -11.27 -13.23
CA ALA A 43 7.87 -9.98 -12.56
C ALA A 43 8.76 -8.92 -13.23
N VAL A 44 9.98 -9.27 -13.65
CA VAL A 44 10.88 -8.37 -14.39
C VAL A 44 10.23 -7.93 -15.70
N LEU A 45 9.65 -8.85 -16.49
CA LEU A 45 8.93 -8.49 -17.72
C LEU A 45 7.79 -7.50 -17.45
N HIS A 46 7.00 -7.74 -16.40
CA HIS A 46 5.91 -6.84 -16.01
C HIS A 46 6.43 -5.45 -15.63
N TYR A 47 7.45 -5.36 -14.78
CA TYR A 47 7.98 -4.08 -14.32
C TYR A 47 8.74 -3.31 -15.40
N VAL A 48 9.39 -4.00 -16.35
CA VAL A 48 9.97 -3.37 -17.54
C VAL A 48 8.87 -2.74 -18.41
N GLY A 49 7.74 -3.43 -18.59
CA GLY A 49 6.57 -2.86 -19.27
C GLY A 49 5.98 -1.67 -18.50
N THR A 50 5.87 -1.80 -17.18
CA THR A 50 5.34 -0.78 -16.28
C THR A 50 6.19 0.49 -16.25
N TRP A 51 7.51 0.37 -16.41
CA TRP A 51 8.44 1.52 -16.47
C TRP A 51 8.14 2.49 -17.64
N LYS A 52 7.55 1.97 -18.72
CA LYS A 52 7.14 2.78 -19.88
C LYS A 52 5.91 3.63 -19.58
N LEU A 53 5.15 3.32 -18.53
CA LEU A 53 3.97 4.07 -18.10
C LEU A 53 4.40 5.12 -17.08
N GLU A 54 4.43 6.39 -17.48
CA GLU A 54 4.92 7.50 -16.64
C GLU A 54 4.23 7.59 -15.27
N HIS A 55 2.92 7.30 -15.24
CA HIS A 55 2.13 7.36 -14.01
C HIS A 55 2.44 6.23 -13.02
N TYR A 56 3.11 5.16 -13.44
CA TYR A 56 3.57 4.07 -12.57
C TYR A 56 5.05 4.17 -12.18
N GLN A 57 5.82 5.14 -12.67
CA GLN A 57 7.27 5.24 -12.41
C GLN A 57 7.65 5.41 -10.93
N PHE A 58 6.68 5.62 -10.03
CA PHE A 58 6.91 5.59 -8.58
C PHE A 58 7.18 4.17 -8.03
N PHE A 59 6.92 3.10 -8.80
CA PHE A 59 6.98 1.73 -8.28
C PHE A 59 8.33 1.32 -7.69
N PRO A 60 9.52 1.69 -8.21
CA PRO A 60 10.77 1.28 -7.55
C PRO A 60 10.93 1.91 -6.18
N PHE A 61 10.47 3.15 -6.00
CA PHE A 61 10.44 3.81 -4.70
C PHE A 61 9.46 3.10 -3.76
N ALA A 62 8.29 2.68 -4.24
CA ALA A 62 7.34 1.91 -3.44
C ALA A 62 7.91 0.56 -2.99
N LEU A 63 8.55 -0.19 -3.90
CA LEU A 63 9.20 -1.46 -3.57
C LEU A 63 10.39 -1.27 -2.61
N GLY A 64 11.20 -0.22 -2.81
CA GLY A 64 12.31 0.12 -1.94
C GLY A 64 11.86 0.51 -0.53
N MET A 65 10.86 1.38 -0.42
CA MET A 65 10.26 1.77 0.87
C MET A 65 9.59 0.59 1.57
N PHE A 66 8.91 -0.28 0.82
CA PHE A 66 8.37 -1.53 1.35
C PHE A 66 9.48 -2.39 1.95
N ALA A 67 10.54 -2.68 1.19
CA ALA A 67 11.63 -3.53 1.64
C ALA A 67 12.32 -2.96 2.88
N TRP A 68 12.58 -1.64 2.89
CA TRP A 68 13.17 -0.94 4.02
C TRP A 68 12.28 -0.98 5.28
N LEU A 69 11.00 -0.60 5.16
CA LEU A 69 10.06 -0.62 6.28
C LEU A 69 9.83 -2.05 6.81
N PHE A 70 9.70 -3.02 5.91
CA PHE A 70 9.50 -4.42 6.28
C PHE A 70 10.71 -4.96 7.05
N HIS A 71 11.93 -4.73 6.54
CA HIS A 71 13.16 -5.21 7.19
C HIS A 71 13.40 -4.54 8.56
N THR A 72 13.19 -3.22 8.66
CA THR A 72 13.43 -2.45 9.88
C THR A 72 12.41 -2.76 10.98
N ARG A 73 11.13 -2.97 10.63
CA ARG A 73 10.04 -3.15 11.60
C ARG A 73 9.76 -4.60 11.95
N ARG A 74 10.06 -5.56 11.07
CA ARG A 74 9.74 -6.98 11.30
C ARG A 74 10.55 -7.57 12.44
N ASP A 75 9.87 -8.22 13.37
CA ASP A 75 10.45 -9.15 14.34
C ASP A 75 10.36 -10.59 13.78
N PRO A 76 11.50 -11.22 13.43
CA PRO A 76 11.51 -12.58 12.89
C PRO A 76 11.11 -13.67 13.91
N SER A 77 11.18 -13.37 15.22
CA SER A 77 10.88 -14.35 16.28
C SER A 77 9.38 -14.49 16.54
N LEU A 78 8.58 -13.48 16.19
CA LEU A 78 7.15 -13.38 16.52
C LEU A 78 6.22 -13.70 15.33
N GLU A 79 6.66 -14.49 14.35
CA GLU A 79 5.83 -14.83 13.19
C GLU A 79 4.58 -15.65 13.57
N ARG A 80 3.45 -15.30 12.95
CA ARG A 80 2.15 -15.95 13.16
C ARG A 80 1.47 -16.27 11.84
N TRP A 81 1.72 -17.47 11.33
CA TRP A 81 1.08 -17.98 10.13
C TRP A 81 -0.32 -18.52 10.47
N GLY A 82 -1.34 -17.75 10.12
CA GLY A 82 -2.75 -18.11 10.30
C GLY A 82 -3.40 -18.60 9.00
N TRP A 83 -4.65 -19.06 9.10
CA TRP A 83 -5.42 -19.56 7.94
C TRP A 83 -5.50 -18.53 6.80
N PHE A 84 -5.63 -17.23 7.11
CA PHE A 84 -5.69 -16.17 6.10
C PHE A 84 -4.36 -16.01 5.35
N SER A 85 -3.21 -16.05 6.04
CA SER A 85 -1.89 -16.04 5.39
C SER A 85 -1.67 -17.29 4.54
N LEU A 86 -2.15 -18.46 4.99
CA LEU A 86 -2.08 -19.70 4.22
C LEU A 86 -3.00 -19.67 2.98
N ALA A 87 -4.19 -19.07 3.10
CA ALA A 87 -5.08 -18.87 1.97
C ALA A 87 -4.44 -17.97 0.91
N LEU A 88 -3.77 -16.89 1.31
CA LEU A 88 -3.02 -16.02 0.40
C LEU A 88 -1.85 -16.75 -0.27
N ILE A 89 -1.14 -17.65 0.42
CA ILE A 89 -0.14 -18.52 -0.21
C ILE A 89 -0.81 -19.48 -1.21
N GLY A 90 -1.99 -20.02 -0.90
CA GLY A 90 -2.74 -20.85 -1.85
C GLY A 90 -3.09 -20.09 -3.12
N VAL A 91 -3.53 -18.83 -2.99
CA VAL A 91 -3.80 -17.91 -4.11
C VAL A 91 -2.51 -17.63 -4.89
N ASP A 92 -1.41 -17.33 -4.21
CA ASP A 92 -0.08 -17.15 -4.83
C ASP A 92 0.30 -18.35 -5.71
N LEU A 93 0.28 -19.57 -5.16
CA LEU A 93 0.63 -20.78 -5.90
C LEU A 93 -0.30 -21.01 -7.10
N MET A 94 -1.60 -20.76 -6.94
CA MET A 94 -2.57 -20.85 -8.03
C MET A 94 -2.26 -19.84 -9.15
N LEU A 95 -1.97 -18.59 -8.79
CA LEU A 95 -1.65 -17.53 -9.74
C LEU A 95 -0.29 -17.75 -10.40
N LEU A 96 0.70 -18.29 -9.68
CA LEU A 96 2.00 -18.65 -10.24
C LEU A 96 1.85 -19.74 -11.31
N VAL A 97 1.09 -20.81 -11.03
CA VAL A 97 0.79 -21.84 -12.04
C VAL A 97 0.02 -21.28 -13.22
N ALA A 98 -1.02 -20.47 -12.96
CA ALA A 98 -1.79 -19.82 -14.01
C ALA A 98 -0.94 -18.87 -14.87
N SER A 99 0.03 -18.17 -14.26
CA SER A 99 0.94 -17.28 -14.97
C SER A 99 1.75 -18.03 -16.02
N VAL A 100 2.27 -19.22 -15.68
CA VAL A 100 3.04 -20.07 -16.60
C VAL A 100 2.14 -20.67 -17.68
N TRP A 101 0.94 -21.11 -17.30
CA TRP A 101 0.00 -21.75 -18.23
C TRP A 101 -0.51 -20.75 -19.27
N LEU A 102 -0.88 -19.55 -18.84
CA LEU A 102 -1.41 -18.45 -19.67
C LEU A 102 -0.31 -17.53 -20.22
N SER A 103 0.96 -17.75 -19.87
CA SER A 103 2.09 -16.88 -20.23
C SER A 103 1.83 -15.40 -19.88
N SER A 104 1.30 -15.15 -18.67
CA SER A 104 0.88 -13.82 -18.23
C SER A 104 1.79 -13.29 -17.11
N PRO A 105 2.66 -12.30 -17.41
CA PRO A 105 3.46 -11.61 -16.39
C PRO A 105 2.64 -10.93 -15.29
N TRP A 106 1.43 -10.46 -15.61
CA TRP A 106 0.54 -9.81 -14.66
C TRP A 106 0.10 -10.78 -13.54
N LEU A 107 -0.24 -12.02 -13.90
CA LEU A 107 -0.64 -13.05 -12.92
C LEU A 107 0.51 -13.41 -11.98
N ALA A 108 1.76 -13.43 -12.49
CA ALA A 108 2.93 -13.65 -11.66
C ALA A 108 3.12 -12.52 -10.64
N VAL A 109 2.96 -11.25 -11.05
CA VAL A 109 3.05 -10.13 -10.12
C VAL A 109 1.88 -10.14 -9.11
N ALA A 110 0.66 -10.47 -9.53
CA ALA A 110 -0.46 -10.63 -8.61
C ALA A 110 -0.21 -11.74 -7.55
N GLY A 111 0.38 -12.87 -7.95
CA GLY A 111 0.83 -13.93 -7.03
C GLY A 111 1.91 -13.42 -6.06
N LEU A 112 2.96 -12.78 -6.58
CA LEU A 112 4.02 -12.13 -5.82
C LEU A 112 3.47 -11.18 -4.74
N LEU A 113 2.47 -10.37 -5.09
CA LEU A 113 1.79 -9.48 -4.16
C LEU A 113 1.02 -10.26 -3.08
N ALA A 114 0.37 -11.36 -3.44
CA ALA A 114 -0.35 -12.20 -2.49
C ALA A 114 0.60 -12.84 -1.47
N VAL A 115 1.75 -13.40 -1.89
CA VAL A 115 2.73 -13.97 -0.95
C VAL A 115 3.41 -12.91 -0.09
N LEU A 116 3.74 -11.74 -0.64
CA LEU A 116 4.29 -10.62 0.15
C LEU A 116 3.27 -10.09 1.16
N THR A 117 1.99 -10.02 0.79
CA THR A 117 0.89 -9.65 1.70
C THR A 117 0.69 -10.70 2.78
N ALA A 118 0.78 -12.00 2.44
CA ALA A 118 0.75 -13.09 3.40
C ALA A 118 1.88 -12.97 4.42
N TRP A 119 3.08 -12.62 3.95
CA TRP A 119 4.26 -12.44 4.80
C TRP A 119 4.15 -11.21 5.70
N CYS A 120 3.64 -10.09 5.18
CA CYS A 120 3.30 -8.90 5.98
C CYS A 120 2.27 -9.22 7.06
N ARG A 121 1.25 -10.00 6.71
CA ARG A 121 0.21 -10.42 7.64
C ARG A 121 0.73 -11.32 8.75
N ALA A 122 1.63 -12.24 8.41
CA ALA A 122 2.23 -13.19 9.34
C ALA A 122 3.31 -12.53 10.23
N SER A 123 3.99 -11.52 9.70
CA SER A 123 5.07 -10.81 10.42
C SER A 123 4.50 -9.84 11.44
N ARG A 124 5.24 -9.69 12.55
CA ARG A 124 4.90 -8.79 13.66
C ARG A 124 5.92 -7.69 13.82
N GLU A 125 5.44 -6.53 14.26
CA GLU A 125 6.26 -5.35 14.43
C GLU A 125 7.03 -5.39 15.76
N ARG A 126 8.33 -5.11 15.72
CA ARG A 126 9.18 -5.03 16.92
C ARG A 126 8.62 -4.01 17.91
N GLY A 127 8.42 -4.44 19.16
CA GLY A 127 7.97 -3.59 20.27
C GLY A 127 6.50 -3.18 20.27
N TYR A 128 5.75 -3.45 19.19
CA TYR A 128 4.31 -3.13 19.09
C TYR A 128 3.43 -4.37 18.89
N GLY A 129 4.00 -5.46 18.35
CA GLY A 129 3.33 -6.75 18.10
C GLY A 129 2.15 -6.70 17.12
N GLY A 130 1.88 -5.54 16.50
CA GLY A 130 0.93 -5.36 15.41
C GLY A 130 1.35 -6.10 14.14
N SER A 131 0.41 -6.35 13.23
CA SER A 131 0.72 -6.92 11.91
C SER A 131 1.31 -5.85 11.00
N LEU A 132 2.28 -6.22 10.15
CA LEU A 132 2.80 -5.32 9.11
C LEU A 132 1.91 -5.26 7.86
N LEU A 133 0.65 -5.72 7.92
CA LEU A 133 -0.27 -5.74 6.78
C LEU A 133 -0.39 -4.38 6.08
N CYS A 134 -0.32 -3.26 6.80
CA CYS A 134 -0.39 -1.93 6.19
C CYS A 134 0.68 -1.69 5.12
N LEU A 135 1.84 -2.35 5.21
CA LEU A 135 2.91 -2.24 4.21
C LEU A 135 2.50 -2.83 2.84
N SER A 136 1.56 -3.77 2.82
CA SER A 136 1.06 -4.36 1.57
C SER A 136 0.40 -3.33 0.65
N LEU A 137 -0.11 -2.21 1.19
CA LEU A 137 -0.69 -1.14 0.39
C LEU A 137 0.32 -0.54 -0.60
N LEU A 138 1.60 -0.41 -0.19
CA LEU A 138 2.67 0.05 -1.08
C LEU A 138 2.86 -0.89 -2.27
N LEU A 139 2.70 -2.19 -2.07
CA LEU A 139 2.82 -3.21 -3.11
C LEU A 139 1.60 -3.23 -4.03
N VAL A 140 0.40 -3.14 -3.47
CA VAL A 140 -0.85 -3.16 -4.27
C VAL A 140 -0.87 -2.03 -5.29
N LEU A 141 -0.31 -0.86 -4.95
CA LEU A 141 -0.20 0.27 -5.88
C LEU A 141 0.77 0.03 -7.05
N THR A 142 1.68 -0.94 -6.96
CA THR A 142 2.62 -1.24 -8.06
C THR A 142 2.04 -2.19 -9.10
N LEU A 143 0.92 -2.86 -8.80
CA LEU A 143 0.24 -3.72 -9.76
C LEU A 143 -0.65 -2.89 -10.68
N ARG A 144 -0.44 -3.05 -11.98
CA ARG A 144 -1.33 -2.45 -12.99
C ARG A 144 -2.76 -3.00 -12.84
N LEU A 145 -3.79 -2.18 -13.00
CA LEU A 145 -5.15 -2.71 -13.03
C LEU A 145 -5.32 -3.64 -14.26
N PRO A 146 -6.09 -4.74 -14.15
CA PRO A 146 -6.28 -5.67 -15.25
C PRO A 146 -7.07 -5.02 -16.39
N ASN A 147 -6.91 -5.55 -17.62
CA ASN A 147 -7.68 -5.16 -18.82
C ASN A 147 -7.70 -3.65 -19.12
N ASP A 148 -6.57 -2.97 -18.89
CA ASP A 148 -6.42 -1.52 -19.11
C ASP A 148 -7.49 -0.66 -18.38
N LEU A 149 -8.04 -1.17 -17.27
CA LEU A 149 -9.00 -0.43 -16.43
C LEU A 149 -8.38 0.84 -15.84
N ASP A 150 -7.06 0.88 -15.69
CA ASP A 150 -6.32 2.11 -15.35
C ASP A 150 -6.56 3.19 -16.42
N THR A 151 -6.45 2.86 -17.71
CA THR A 151 -6.72 3.78 -18.81
C THR A 151 -8.16 4.27 -18.82
N GLN A 152 -9.14 3.40 -18.56
CA GLN A 152 -10.56 3.79 -18.49
C GLN A 152 -10.82 4.73 -17.31
N LEU A 153 -10.26 4.44 -16.14
CA LEU A 153 -10.34 5.30 -14.96
C LEU A 153 -9.71 6.66 -15.23
N ILE A 154 -8.55 6.67 -15.88
CA ILE A 154 -7.84 7.89 -16.30
C ILE A 154 -8.72 8.75 -17.20
N GLN A 155 -9.30 8.18 -18.25
CA GLN A 155 -10.17 8.90 -19.19
C GLN A 155 -11.40 9.46 -18.48
N TRP A 156 -12.01 8.67 -17.59
CA TRP A 156 -13.14 9.11 -16.79
C TRP A 156 -12.78 10.31 -15.91
N LEU A 157 -11.65 10.24 -15.18
CA LEU A 157 -11.16 11.33 -14.33
C LEU A 157 -10.85 12.60 -15.14
N GLN A 158 -10.22 12.45 -16.32
CA GLN A 158 -9.94 13.56 -17.22
C GLN A 158 -11.22 14.24 -17.71
N GLY A 159 -12.26 13.47 -18.07
CA GLY A 159 -13.56 14.01 -18.43
C GLY A 159 -14.23 14.77 -17.27
N ARG A 160 -14.09 14.27 -16.04
CA ARG A 160 -14.59 14.97 -14.83
C ARG A 160 -13.83 16.27 -14.58
N THR A 161 -12.50 16.28 -14.69
CA THR A 161 -11.71 17.52 -14.58
C THR A 161 -12.13 18.53 -15.65
N THR A 162 -12.28 18.10 -16.90
CA THR A 162 -12.69 18.97 -18.02
C THR A 162 -14.07 19.57 -17.77
N SER A 163 -15.03 18.76 -17.31
CA SER A 163 -16.38 19.21 -16.97
C SER A 163 -16.37 20.24 -15.83
N LEU A 164 -15.56 20.02 -14.80
CA LEU A 164 -15.42 20.96 -13.68
C LEU A 164 -14.76 22.27 -14.12
N ALA A 165 -13.68 22.19 -14.89
CA ALA A 165 -12.99 23.36 -15.43
C ALA A 165 -13.93 24.18 -16.34
N SER A 166 -14.63 23.53 -17.27
CA SER A 166 -15.64 24.16 -18.13
C SER A 166 -16.76 24.83 -17.32
N GLY A 167 -17.28 24.16 -16.30
CA GLY A 167 -18.29 24.74 -15.41
C GLY A 167 -17.79 25.98 -14.66
N ILE A 168 -16.51 26.03 -14.28
CA ILE A 168 -15.90 27.20 -13.66
C ILE A 168 -15.68 28.30 -14.71
N CYS A 169 -15.13 27.99 -15.88
CA CYS A 169 -14.95 28.91 -17.01
C CYS A 169 -16.27 29.59 -17.40
N HIS A 170 -17.37 28.84 -17.44
CA HIS A 170 -18.70 29.38 -17.73
C HIS A 170 -19.14 30.42 -16.69
N ARG A 171 -18.93 30.15 -15.40
CA ARG A 171 -19.31 31.06 -14.30
C ARG A 171 -18.52 32.36 -14.30
N ILE A 172 -17.29 32.34 -14.77
CA ILE A 172 -16.43 33.53 -14.88
C ILE A 172 -16.57 34.25 -16.23
N GLY A 173 -17.48 33.81 -17.10
CA GLY A 173 -17.78 34.47 -18.38
C GLY A 173 -16.76 34.20 -19.49
N LEU A 174 -15.94 33.16 -19.38
CA LEU A 174 -14.99 32.78 -20.44
C LEU A 174 -15.70 32.05 -21.57
N VAL A 175 -15.51 32.52 -22.80
CA VAL A 175 -16.00 31.85 -24.02
C VAL A 175 -15.15 30.61 -24.27
N HIS A 176 -15.77 29.44 -24.23
CA HIS A 176 -15.09 28.17 -24.45
C HIS A 176 -16.05 27.10 -24.97
N PHE A 177 -15.48 26.06 -25.57
CA PHE A 177 -16.16 24.85 -26.01
C PHE A 177 -15.45 23.63 -25.42
N SER A 178 -16.18 22.72 -24.78
CA SER A 178 -15.63 21.50 -24.20
C SER A 178 -16.18 20.26 -24.92
N ASP A 179 -15.28 19.37 -25.31
CA ASP A 179 -15.61 18.08 -25.92
C ASP A 179 -14.68 16.99 -25.37
N GLY A 180 -15.25 16.05 -24.60
CA GLY A 180 -14.48 15.02 -23.91
C GLY A 180 -13.41 15.58 -22.97
N ASN A 181 -12.15 15.38 -23.34
CA ASN A 181 -10.96 15.86 -22.61
C ASN A 181 -10.28 17.06 -23.31
N ILE A 182 -10.94 17.66 -24.30
CA ILE A 182 -10.48 18.83 -25.04
C ILE A 182 -11.28 20.04 -24.56
N LEU A 183 -10.57 21.14 -24.30
CA LEU A 183 -11.18 22.43 -24.01
C LEU A 183 -10.61 23.48 -24.97
N THR A 184 -11.50 24.03 -25.79
CA THR A 184 -11.17 25.01 -26.83
C THR A 184 -11.56 26.40 -26.37
N VAL A 185 -10.64 27.34 -26.50
CA VAL A 185 -10.84 28.78 -26.28
C VAL A 185 -10.44 29.53 -27.56
N PRO A 186 -10.78 30.81 -27.72
CA PRO A 186 -10.32 31.60 -28.86
C PRO A 186 -8.79 31.49 -29.06
N GLY A 187 -8.39 31.10 -30.26
CA GLY A 187 -6.98 30.98 -30.64
C GLY A 187 -6.25 29.71 -30.19
N LYS A 188 -6.86 28.83 -29.37
CA LYS A 188 -6.17 27.62 -28.89
C LYS A 188 -7.07 26.47 -28.43
N GLN A 189 -6.60 25.24 -28.67
CA GLN A 189 -7.17 24.02 -28.12
C GLN A 189 -6.24 23.45 -27.05
N PHE A 190 -6.80 23.09 -25.90
CA PHE A 190 -6.09 22.46 -24.80
C PHE A 190 -6.51 21.00 -24.66
N LEU A 191 -5.57 20.09 -24.88
CA LEU A 191 -5.70 18.66 -24.61
C LEU A 191 -5.42 18.42 -23.12
N ILE A 192 -6.46 18.41 -22.29
CA ILE A 192 -6.31 18.29 -20.82
C ILE A 192 -5.63 16.97 -20.43
N ALA A 193 -5.80 15.93 -21.24
CA ALA A 193 -5.19 14.62 -21.00
C ALA A 193 -3.66 14.61 -21.14
N GLU A 194 -3.12 15.27 -22.16
CA GLU A 194 -1.70 15.25 -22.50
C GLU A 194 -0.96 16.46 -21.92
N ALA A 195 -1.59 17.62 -21.98
CA ALA A 195 -0.97 18.90 -21.65
C ALA A 195 -1.12 19.28 -20.18
N CYS A 196 -1.48 18.37 -19.26
CA CYS A 196 -1.65 18.70 -17.84
C CYS A 196 -1.14 17.63 -16.86
N SER A 197 -0.48 16.56 -17.32
CA SER A 197 0.09 15.44 -16.51
C SER A 197 -0.72 14.97 -15.28
N GLY A 198 -2.03 15.22 -15.24
CA GLY A 198 -2.84 15.15 -14.01
C GLY A 198 -2.91 13.75 -13.43
N VAL A 199 -2.83 12.74 -14.31
CA VAL A 199 -2.76 11.33 -13.97
C VAL A 199 -1.51 11.01 -13.17
N LYS A 200 -0.34 11.51 -13.62
CA LYS A 200 0.92 11.30 -12.91
C LYS A 200 0.84 11.87 -11.50
N SER A 201 0.28 13.07 -11.34
CA SER A 201 0.08 13.69 -10.03
C SER A 201 -0.87 12.89 -9.14
N LEU A 202 -1.96 12.35 -9.69
CA LEU A 202 -2.90 11.51 -8.95
C LEU A 202 -2.22 10.25 -8.38
N PHE A 203 -1.56 9.47 -9.23
CA PHE A 203 -0.86 8.26 -8.80
C PHE A 203 0.26 8.58 -7.80
N THR A 204 0.96 9.70 -7.99
CA THR A 204 1.96 10.18 -7.04
C THR A 204 1.34 10.51 -5.67
N ILE A 205 0.18 11.18 -5.63
CA ILE A 205 -0.53 11.47 -4.38
C ILE A 205 -1.05 10.18 -3.71
N MET A 206 -1.55 9.21 -4.48
CA MET A 206 -1.94 7.90 -3.95
C MET A 206 -0.74 7.15 -3.33
N PHE A 207 0.43 7.20 -3.99
CA PHE A 207 1.66 6.65 -3.45
C PHE A 207 2.07 7.36 -2.15
N ILE A 208 2.05 8.69 -2.10
CA ILE A 208 2.36 9.47 -0.88
C ILE A 208 1.38 9.10 0.23
N ALA A 209 0.08 8.97 -0.06
CA ALA A 209 -0.92 8.55 0.93
C ALA A 209 -0.61 7.16 1.49
N ALA A 210 -0.32 6.18 0.63
CA ALA A 210 0.07 4.84 1.06
C ALA A 210 1.36 4.84 1.90
N LEU A 211 2.34 5.68 1.53
CA LEU A 211 3.58 5.84 2.27
C LEU A 211 3.32 6.42 3.66
N VAL A 212 2.48 7.45 3.78
CA VAL A 212 2.11 8.03 5.08
C VAL A 212 1.37 7.01 5.95
N ILE A 213 0.42 6.27 5.36
CA ILE A 213 -0.31 5.20 6.05
C ILE A 213 0.66 4.15 6.62
N ALA A 214 1.61 3.71 5.79
CA ALA A 214 2.64 2.75 6.18
C ALA A 214 3.57 3.34 7.27
N MET A 215 4.07 4.57 7.09
CA MET A 215 5.00 5.21 8.01
C MET A 215 4.36 5.50 9.37
N LYS A 216 3.15 6.05 9.40
CA LYS A 216 2.43 6.43 10.62
C LYS A 216 1.55 5.32 11.21
N ARG A 217 1.58 4.12 10.63
CA ARG A 217 0.80 2.95 11.09
C ARG A 217 -0.69 3.28 11.23
N ARG A 218 -1.25 3.97 10.22
CA ARG A 218 -2.66 4.36 10.24
C ARG A 218 -3.55 3.12 10.19
N SER A 219 -4.69 3.18 10.89
CA SER A 219 -5.71 2.12 10.86
C SER A 219 -6.31 1.98 9.46
N LEU A 220 -7.00 0.86 9.19
CA LEU A 220 -7.58 0.62 7.86
C LEU A 220 -8.57 1.72 7.46
N LEU A 221 -9.46 2.14 8.37
CA LEU A 221 -10.45 3.17 8.10
C LEU A 221 -9.80 4.53 7.85
N HIS A 222 -8.84 4.93 8.69
CA HIS A 222 -8.08 6.16 8.50
C HIS A 222 -7.35 6.13 7.15
N GLY A 223 -6.67 5.02 6.85
CA GLY A 223 -5.93 4.87 5.60
C GLY A 223 -6.82 4.91 4.37
N LEU A 224 -7.95 4.19 4.37
CA LEU A 224 -8.92 4.25 3.26
C LEU A 224 -9.45 5.66 3.06
N THR A 225 -9.85 6.33 4.14
CA THR A 225 -10.34 7.72 4.08
C THR A 225 -9.27 8.66 3.54
N LEU A 226 -8.02 8.50 3.97
CA LEU A 226 -6.90 9.33 3.51
C LEU A 226 -6.60 9.11 2.01
N VAL A 227 -6.66 7.88 1.51
CA VAL A 227 -6.50 7.58 0.07
C VAL A 227 -7.62 8.24 -0.74
N LEU A 228 -8.87 8.16 -0.29
CA LEU A 228 -10.01 8.79 -0.96
C LEU A 228 -9.89 10.32 -0.97
N LEU A 229 -9.50 10.92 0.16
CA LEU A 229 -9.22 12.35 0.24
C LEU A 229 -8.06 12.76 -0.68
N GLY A 230 -7.00 11.95 -0.74
CA GLY A 230 -5.87 12.18 -1.66
C GLY A 230 -6.29 12.15 -3.13
N MET A 231 -7.14 11.21 -3.53
CA MET A 231 -7.70 11.17 -4.87
C MET A 231 -8.53 12.44 -5.17
N GLY A 232 -9.34 12.88 -4.21
CA GLY A 232 -10.13 14.11 -4.33
C GLY A 232 -9.27 15.37 -4.44
N THR A 233 -8.25 15.52 -3.59
CA THR A 233 -7.35 16.68 -3.60
C THR A 233 -6.50 16.72 -4.86
N ALA A 234 -6.02 15.57 -5.35
CA ALA A 234 -5.32 15.49 -6.63
C ALA A 234 -6.21 15.93 -7.80
N GLY A 235 -7.47 15.48 -7.85
CA GLY A 235 -8.43 15.90 -8.87
C GLY A 235 -8.76 17.39 -8.81
N LEU A 236 -8.90 17.94 -7.59
CA LEU A 236 -9.11 19.37 -7.38
C LEU A 236 -7.91 20.19 -7.87
N MET A 237 -6.70 19.82 -7.47
CA MET A 237 -5.48 20.53 -7.89
C MET A 237 -5.19 20.40 -9.38
N ASN A 238 -5.57 19.27 -10.00
CA ASN A 238 -5.54 19.13 -11.44
C ASN A 238 -6.51 20.12 -12.12
N THR A 239 -7.70 20.31 -11.55
CA THR A 239 -8.68 21.30 -12.05
C THR A 239 -8.14 22.73 -11.92
N VAL A 240 -7.53 23.06 -10.78
CA VAL A 240 -6.86 24.36 -10.57
C VAL A 240 -5.77 24.59 -11.62
N ARG A 241 -4.92 23.59 -11.87
CA ARG A 241 -3.87 23.65 -12.90
C ARG A 241 -4.43 23.95 -14.29
N VAL A 242 -5.45 23.20 -14.72
CA VAL A 242 -6.11 23.40 -16.01
C VAL A 242 -6.64 24.83 -16.13
N LEU A 243 -7.33 25.31 -15.09
CA LEU A 243 -7.85 26.68 -15.06
C LEU A 243 -6.74 27.73 -15.11
N SER A 244 -5.63 27.53 -14.40
CA SER A 244 -4.49 28.46 -14.45
C SER A 244 -3.91 28.58 -15.87
N VAL A 245 -3.77 27.46 -16.58
CA VAL A 245 -3.29 27.46 -17.98
C VAL A 245 -4.25 28.23 -18.88
N ILE A 246 -5.55 27.99 -18.76
CA ILE A 246 -6.59 28.66 -19.57
C ILE A 246 -6.64 30.17 -19.27
N MET A 247 -6.63 30.55 -17.99
CA MET A 247 -6.72 31.95 -17.58
C MET A 247 -5.53 32.77 -18.05
N VAL A 248 -4.31 32.22 -17.96
CA VAL A 248 -3.11 32.92 -18.42
C VAL A 248 -3.10 33.04 -19.94
N TRP A 249 -3.56 32.03 -20.66
CA TRP A 249 -3.75 32.13 -22.11
C TRP A 249 -4.73 33.25 -22.47
N GLU A 250 -5.90 33.28 -21.86
CA GLU A 250 -6.91 34.29 -22.21
C GLU A 250 -6.41 35.72 -21.99
N GLN A 251 -5.74 35.97 -20.87
CA GLN A 251 -5.33 37.33 -20.49
C GLN A 251 -4.05 37.79 -21.18
N TYR A 252 -3.09 36.89 -21.38
CA TYR A 252 -1.72 37.25 -21.81
C TYR A 252 -1.32 36.60 -23.14
N GLN A 253 -2.14 35.70 -23.69
CA GLN A 253 -1.81 34.87 -24.86
C GLN A 253 -0.49 34.11 -24.68
N PHE A 254 -0.15 33.81 -23.42
CA PHE A 254 1.09 33.14 -23.04
C PHE A 254 0.81 31.67 -22.74
N ASP A 255 1.61 30.78 -23.33
CA ASP A 255 1.38 29.35 -23.29
C ASP A 255 2.00 28.67 -22.06
N LEU A 256 1.20 28.40 -21.03
CA LEU A 256 1.60 27.60 -19.86
C LEU A 256 1.44 26.09 -20.05
N SER A 257 0.94 25.64 -21.20
CA SER A 257 0.69 24.21 -21.45
C SER A 257 1.93 23.46 -21.95
N THR A 258 3.03 24.17 -22.24
CA THR A 258 4.25 23.59 -22.82
C THR A 258 5.51 24.05 -22.09
N GLY A 259 6.60 23.29 -22.26
CA GLY A 259 7.93 23.61 -21.74
C GLY A 259 8.07 23.49 -20.21
N TRP A 260 9.17 24.00 -19.68
CA TRP A 260 9.53 23.82 -18.27
C TRP A 260 8.58 24.51 -17.29
N ILE A 261 7.92 25.61 -17.70
CA ILE A 261 6.95 26.34 -16.87
C ILE A 261 5.73 25.46 -16.60
N HIS A 262 5.33 24.67 -17.59
CA HIS A 262 4.26 23.69 -17.45
C HIS A 262 4.59 22.64 -16.38
N ASP A 263 5.80 22.11 -16.42
CA ASP A 263 6.29 21.15 -15.44
C ASP A 263 6.37 21.77 -14.04
N ALA A 264 6.87 23.01 -13.93
CA ALA A 264 6.93 23.75 -12.68
C ALA A 264 5.54 23.94 -12.07
N LEU A 265 4.53 24.34 -12.86
CA LEU A 265 3.15 24.44 -12.41
C LEU A 265 2.61 23.08 -11.95
N GLY A 266 2.96 22.00 -12.65
CA GLY A 266 2.65 20.64 -12.24
C GLY A 266 3.24 20.27 -10.87
N TYR A 267 4.52 20.57 -10.63
CA TYR A 267 5.16 20.30 -9.34
C TYR A 267 4.62 21.18 -8.20
N VAL A 268 4.31 22.45 -8.46
CA VAL A 268 3.68 23.35 -7.48
C VAL A 268 2.31 22.81 -7.05
N THR A 269 1.47 22.46 -8.02
CA THR A 269 0.12 21.94 -7.73
C THR A 269 0.15 20.57 -7.04
N LEU A 270 1.12 19.72 -7.40
CA LEU A 270 1.41 18.47 -6.69
C LEU A 270 1.85 18.73 -5.24
N GLY A 271 2.75 19.70 -5.02
CA GLY A 271 3.22 20.08 -3.69
C GLY A 271 2.06 20.56 -2.80
N ILE A 272 1.17 21.40 -3.34
CA ILE A 272 -0.04 21.84 -2.64
C ILE A 272 -0.94 20.64 -2.32
N ALA A 273 -1.19 19.74 -3.28
CA ALA A 273 -1.99 18.54 -3.05
C ALA A 273 -1.39 17.65 -1.94
N ALA A 274 -0.06 17.51 -1.89
CA ALA A 274 0.64 16.76 -0.86
C ALA A 274 0.51 17.43 0.53
N LEU A 275 0.61 18.77 0.60
CA LEU A 275 0.37 19.51 1.84
C LEU A 275 -1.07 19.37 2.33
N MET A 276 -2.05 19.44 1.42
CA MET A 276 -3.46 19.20 1.76
C MET A 276 -3.68 17.76 2.25
N LEU A 277 -3.01 16.78 1.64
CA LEU A 277 -3.04 15.40 2.11
C LEU A 277 -2.44 15.25 3.53
N MET A 278 -1.32 15.93 3.82
CA MET A 278 -0.74 15.91 5.18
C MET A 278 -1.66 16.59 6.19
N SER A 279 -2.33 17.68 5.80
CA SER A 279 -3.33 18.35 6.63
C SER A 279 -4.54 17.46 6.88
N ALA A 280 -4.99 16.71 5.87
CA ALA A 280 -6.07 15.74 6.00
C ALA A 280 -5.68 14.58 6.93
N ASP A 281 -4.46 14.04 6.83
CA ASP A 281 -3.95 13.03 7.77
C ASP A 281 -3.94 13.53 9.20
N ALA A 282 -3.46 14.77 9.44
CA ALA A 282 -3.45 15.38 10.77
C ALA A 282 -4.88 15.61 11.31
N GLY A 283 -5.80 16.10 10.48
CA GLY A 283 -7.21 16.29 10.84
C GLY A 283 -7.91 14.96 11.13
N LEU A 284 -7.68 13.94 10.31
CA LEU A 284 -8.19 12.59 10.59
C LEU A 284 -7.61 12.03 11.88
N ASP A 285 -6.33 12.26 12.18
CA ASP A 285 -5.72 11.76 13.42
C ASP A 285 -6.37 12.37 14.66
N LEU A 286 -6.70 13.66 14.61
CA LEU A 286 -7.46 14.33 15.66
C LEU A 286 -8.85 13.69 15.84
N LEU A 287 -9.55 13.41 14.73
CA LEU A 287 -10.90 12.84 14.74
C LEU A 287 -10.94 11.34 15.05
N THR A 288 -9.85 10.62 14.77
CA THR A 288 -9.69 9.19 15.02
C THR A 288 -8.74 8.91 16.18
N ALA A 289 -8.56 9.86 17.09
CA ALA A 289 -7.66 9.70 18.22
C ALA A 289 -8.14 8.54 19.12
N TRP A 290 -7.19 7.91 19.78
CA TRP A 290 -7.47 6.88 20.77
C TRP A 290 -8.23 7.48 21.96
N ILE A 291 -9.27 6.78 22.42
CA ILE A 291 -10.09 7.21 23.55
C ILE A 291 -9.67 6.41 24.79
N PRO A 292 -9.18 7.06 25.86
CA PRO A 292 -8.89 6.38 27.11
C PRO A 292 -10.14 5.83 27.77
N ASP A 293 -10.09 4.55 28.14
CA ASP A 293 -11.08 3.94 29.02
C ASP A 293 -10.78 4.35 30.47
N ILE A 294 -11.36 5.46 30.92
CA ILE A 294 -11.19 5.97 32.29
C ILE A 294 -11.99 5.05 33.24
N ARG A 295 -11.35 3.98 33.70
CA ARG A 295 -11.94 3.09 34.71
C ARG A 295 -11.99 3.81 36.05
N ARG A 296 -13.20 4.05 36.57
CA ARG A 296 -13.37 4.58 37.92
C ARG A 296 -12.98 3.49 38.94
N PRO A 297 -12.21 3.79 40.00
CA PRO A 297 -11.90 2.83 41.05
C PRO A 297 -13.19 2.29 41.70
N GLY A 298 -13.27 0.99 41.95
CA GLY A 298 -14.41 0.32 42.60
C GLY A 298 -14.96 -0.88 41.81
N ALA A 299 -16.11 -1.43 42.22
CA ALA A 299 -16.73 -2.61 41.59
C ALA A 299 -17.06 -2.42 40.09
N MET A 300 -17.16 -1.16 39.64
CA MET A 300 -17.39 -0.81 38.24
C MET A 300 -16.13 -0.83 37.36
N ALA A 301 -14.92 -1.01 37.93
CA ALA A 301 -13.66 -1.11 37.17
C ALA A 301 -13.56 -2.36 36.28
N ILE A 302 -14.48 -3.32 36.45
CA ILE A 302 -14.58 -4.57 35.69
C ILE A 302 -15.27 -4.34 34.34
N TYR A 303 -16.13 -3.33 34.22
CA TYR A 303 -16.88 -3.07 33.00
C TYR A 303 -16.06 -2.26 31.99
N ALA A 304 -15.47 -2.95 31.02
CA ALA A 304 -14.90 -2.31 29.83
C ALA A 304 -16.03 -1.80 28.92
N ASN A 305 -15.98 -0.54 28.48
CA ASN A 305 -16.99 0.00 27.59
C ASN A 305 -16.85 -0.63 26.18
N PRO A 306 -17.86 -1.38 25.69
CA PRO A 306 -17.77 -2.06 24.39
C PRO A 306 -17.61 -1.07 23.23
N PHE A 307 -18.15 0.15 23.33
CA PHE A 307 -18.02 1.18 22.30
C PHE A 307 -16.60 1.73 22.23
N ILE A 308 -15.95 1.98 23.37
CA ILE A 308 -14.55 2.42 23.42
C ILE A 308 -13.65 1.32 22.87
N ARG A 309 -13.95 0.05 23.19
CA ARG A 309 -13.22 -1.10 22.63
C ARG A 309 -13.37 -1.21 21.11
N CYS A 310 -14.58 -1.09 20.59
CA CYS A 310 -14.84 -1.10 19.15
C CYS A 310 -14.15 0.08 18.44
N TRP A 311 -14.27 1.30 18.97
CA TRP A 311 -13.59 2.48 18.44
C TRP A 311 -12.09 2.29 18.40
N ASN A 312 -11.50 1.87 19.52
CA ASN A 312 -10.06 1.72 19.62
C ASN A 312 -9.51 0.58 18.74
N TRP A 313 -10.35 -0.38 18.35
CA TRP A 313 -9.95 -1.48 17.47
C TRP A 313 -10.07 -1.14 15.98
N TYR A 314 -11.15 -0.46 15.57
CA TYR A 314 -11.45 -0.21 14.16
C TYR A 314 -11.10 1.20 13.69
N VAL A 315 -11.07 2.18 14.59
CA VAL A 315 -10.95 3.61 14.27
C VAL A 315 -9.62 4.16 14.77
N ALA A 316 -9.27 3.91 16.05
CA ALA A 316 -8.11 4.55 16.67
C ALA A 316 -6.79 4.22 15.97
N THR A 317 -5.92 5.22 15.92
CA THR A 317 -4.56 5.10 15.42
C THR A 317 -3.68 4.35 16.43
N SER A 318 -3.17 3.19 16.01
CA SER A 318 -2.15 2.36 16.68
C SER A 318 -2.31 2.14 18.20
N MET A 319 -2.93 1.03 18.60
CA MET A 319 -2.80 0.54 19.98
C MET A 319 -1.54 -0.35 20.09
N PRO A 320 -0.62 -0.10 21.04
CA PRO A 320 0.24 -1.15 21.56
C PRO A 320 -0.69 -2.21 22.13
N ASP A 321 -0.63 -3.42 21.61
CA ASP A 321 -1.33 -4.55 22.23
C ASP A 321 -0.32 -5.27 23.13
N PRO A 322 -0.27 -4.98 24.45
CA PRO A 322 0.64 -5.66 25.37
C PRO A 322 0.32 -7.15 25.52
N GLU A 323 -0.87 -7.62 25.12
CA GLU A 323 -1.18 -9.05 25.05
C GLU A 323 -0.62 -9.70 23.79
N SER A 324 -0.27 -8.92 22.77
CA SER A 324 0.31 -9.45 21.55
C SER A 324 1.63 -10.16 21.82
N ASP A 325 2.46 -9.72 22.76
CA ASP A 325 3.71 -10.41 23.13
C ASP A 325 3.48 -11.73 23.89
N ARG A 326 2.27 -11.93 24.46
CA ARG A 326 1.92 -13.15 25.21
C ARG A 326 1.46 -14.30 24.30
N ILE A 327 1.09 -14.02 23.05
CA ILE A 327 0.62 -15.04 22.12
C ILE A 327 1.83 -15.74 21.48
N PRO A 328 1.97 -17.06 21.63
CA PRO A 328 3.13 -17.77 21.12
C PRO A 328 3.24 -17.65 19.59
N ALA A 329 4.48 -17.63 19.11
CA ALA A 329 4.77 -17.69 17.67
C ALA A 329 4.18 -18.98 17.07
N ARG A 330 3.72 -18.89 15.83
CA ARG A 330 3.24 -20.03 15.03
C ARG A 330 4.04 -20.05 13.74
N PRO A 331 5.24 -20.67 13.75
CA PRO A 331 6.11 -20.71 12.58
C PRO A 331 5.46 -21.51 11.45
N LEU A 332 5.86 -21.20 10.22
CA LEU A 332 5.45 -21.97 9.05
C LEU A 332 5.98 -23.41 9.17
N ALA A 333 5.14 -24.40 8.84
CA ALA A 333 5.52 -25.80 8.95
C ALA A 333 6.73 -26.13 8.06
N THR A 334 7.69 -26.92 8.55
CA THR A 334 8.91 -27.31 7.81
C THR A 334 8.60 -28.00 6.47
N ARG A 335 7.45 -28.68 6.37
CA ARG A 335 6.97 -29.29 5.11
C ARG A 335 6.74 -28.26 4.00
N ALA A 336 6.41 -27.01 4.33
CA ALA A 336 6.21 -25.94 3.36
C ALA A 336 7.48 -25.68 2.54
N MET A 337 8.67 -25.82 3.13
CA MET A 337 9.94 -25.65 2.42
C MET A 337 10.08 -26.61 1.24
N LYS A 338 9.70 -27.88 1.41
CA LYS A 338 9.73 -28.87 0.31
C LYS A 338 8.73 -28.51 -0.78
N VAL A 339 7.50 -28.16 -0.40
CA VAL A 339 6.44 -27.78 -1.34
C VAL A 339 6.85 -26.56 -2.16
N PHE A 340 7.39 -25.53 -1.50
CA PHE A 340 7.76 -24.28 -2.17
C PHE A 340 9.00 -24.45 -3.04
N ALA A 341 9.97 -25.28 -2.64
CA ALA A 341 11.10 -25.62 -3.49
C ALA A 341 10.65 -26.33 -4.78
N VAL A 342 9.73 -27.30 -4.67
CA VAL A 342 9.15 -27.99 -5.83
C VAL A 342 8.38 -27.00 -6.71
N ALA A 343 7.51 -26.16 -6.13
CA ALA A 343 6.77 -25.14 -6.86
C ALA A 343 7.70 -24.15 -7.58
N ALA A 344 8.77 -23.71 -6.92
CA ALA A 344 9.75 -22.79 -7.50
C ALA A 344 10.48 -23.42 -8.69
N VAL A 345 10.96 -24.66 -8.56
CA VAL A 345 11.63 -25.38 -9.67
C VAL A 345 10.68 -25.56 -10.85
N LEU A 346 9.44 -26.02 -10.62
CA LEU A 346 8.45 -26.22 -11.67
C LEU A 346 8.08 -24.90 -12.37
N ALA A 347 7.87 -23.83 -11.59
CA ALA A 347 7.55 -22.52 -12.13
C ALA A 347 8.71 -21.95 -12.96
N LEU A 348 9.95 -22.00 -12.46
CA LEU A 348 11.13 -21.52 -13.19
C LEU A 348 11.37 -22.31 -14.47
N ALA A 349 11.23 -23.63 -14.44
CA ALA A 349 11.35 -24.48 -15.63
C ALA A 349 10.25 -24.14 -16.66
N GLY A 350 9.01 -23.98 -16.21
CA GLY A 350 7.89 -23.59 -17.08
C GLY A 350 8.06 -22.19 -17.68
N GLN A 351 8.52 -21.21 -16.88
CA GLN A 351 8.81 -19.86 -17.37
C GLN A 351 9.95 -19.86 -18.37
N ALA A 352 11.03 -20.64 -18.15
CA ALA A 352 12.14 -20.77 -19.10
C ALA A 352 11.69 -21.22 -20.49
N ILE A 353 10.69 -22.11 -20.57
CA ILE A 353 10.10 -22.56 -21.83
C ILE A 353 9.27 -21.46 -22.51
N ARG A 354 8.58 -20.63 -21.73
CA ARG A 354 7.67 -19.58 -22.24
C ARG A 354 8.36 -18.24 -22.53
N LEU A 355 9.46 -17.93 -21.85
CA LEU A 355 10.20 -16.68 -21.92
C LEU A 355 10.56 -16.22 -23.34
N PRO A 356 11.05 -17.10 -24.25
CA PRO A 356 11.40 -16.70 -25.61
C PRO A 356 10.22 -16.16 -26.44
N GLY A 357 8.97 -16.51 -26.09
CA GLY A 357 7.78 -16.00 -26.77
C GLY A 357 7.23 -14.68 -26.22
N LEU A 358 7.82 -14.16 -25.14
CA LEU A 358 7.37 -12.94 -24.44
C LEU A 358 8.37 -11.77 -24.53
N LEU A 359 9.62 -12.04 -24.89
CA LEU A 359 10.64 -11.05 -25.24
C LEU A 359 10.45 -10.61 -26.69
#